data_AF-A0A024VYZ4-F1
#
_entry.id   AF-A0A024VYZ4-F1
#
_cell.length_a   1.000
_cell.length_b   1.000
_cell.length_c   1.000
_cell.angle_alpha   90.00
_cell.angle_beta   90.00
_cell.angle_gamma   90.00
#
_symmetry.space_group_name_H-M   'P 1'
#
loop_
_entity.id
_entity.type
_entity.pdbx_description
1 polymer ?
#
loop_
_entity_poly.entity_id
_entity_poly.type
_entity_poly.pdbx_seq_one_letter_code
_entity_poly.pdbx_strand_id
1 'polypeptide(L)'
;KLLAEVCLAAKYEGESITLNYPKYQTTYGSFPFELCTVLARSFADIGDIVRGKDLYGGGGRGKGKEKLEKNLKNIFEKIHEKLDSKAQTYYNDDKENYSKLREDWWNANRHTVWKAITCGTHEGDTYFRTTCDINNKKGPSVAKDHCRCNGDKPKADNPNTDPPTYFDYVPQYLRWFEEWAEDFCRKKKKYVDIVKTYCRGPNGKDKYCSRNGFDCEKTKPAIGKLRYGKQCTKCFFACYPYVDWIENQRKQFLKQRGEYENVINGTSSSSRTRRSARGATTTNYDGYESKFYNILKEREYRTVNAFLGLLNKEKACTAVNDDKGGKINFKNVHGDAGGTAVSGGTSGSASGTNDKQKGTFYRSDYCQPCPDCGVKHEGNGWKNKSEQCRIKLYEPTSDATPTDNTILKSGDGPTEIVEKLDAFCNQTSGSSVVAGGSGYCGGTNNSDKGPSLCEPWKCYEGKHVKKVGQDEDDPEYENDVKGAGGLCILQNTNKKSQKEPDQFQKTYNDFFNFWVAHMLKDSIHWRTEKIKKCLEKKNGNTCKKNNCKDNCDCFQKWITQKKNEWEKIKEHFNTQDGFDSEG
;
A
#
# COMPACT_ATOMS: atom_id res chain seq x y z
N LYS A 1 28.15 -1.72 -33.12
CA LYS A 1 27.94 -0.53 -32.25
C LYS A 1 26.74 -0.70 -31.33
N LEU A 2 25.50 -0.84 -31.84
CA LEU A 2 24.29 -1.00 -31.00
C LEU A 2 24.44 -2.09 -29.93
N LEU A 3 24.96 -3.27 -30.30
CA LEU A 3 25.19 -4.37 -29.35
C LEU A 3 26.04 -3.95 -28.15
N ALA A 4 27.14 -3.24 -28.38
CA ALA A 4 28.03 -2.80 -27.31
C ALA A 4 27.33 -1.83 -26.34
N GLU A 5 26.52 -0.92 -26.85
CA GLU A 5 25.73 0.02 -26.02
C GLU A 5 24.67 -0.71 -25.18
N VAL A 6 23.98 -1.68 -25.78
CA VAL A 6 22.98 -2.51 -25.08
C VAL A 6 23.65 -3.38 -24.02
N CYS A 7 24.80 -3.99 -24.31
CA CYS A 7 25.60 -4.73 -23.33
C CYS A 7 26.10 -3.84 -22.21
N LEU A 8 26.51 -2.60 -22.49
CA LEU A 8 26.94 -1.66 -21.45
C LEU A 8 25.78 -1.30 -20.51
N ALA A 9 24.59 -1.02 -21.06
CA ALA A 9 23.39 -0.78 -20.27
C ALA A 9 23.02 -2.01 -19.42
N ALA A 10 23.04 -3.20 -20.02
CA ALA A 10 22.77 -4.46 -19.34
C ALA A 10 23.77 -4.73 -18.21
N LYS A 11 25.06 -4.47 -18.43
CA LYS A 11 26.09 -4.60 -17.39
C LYS A 11 25.80 -3.69 -16.20
N TYR A 12 25.55 -2.40 -16.43
CA TYR A 12 25.27 -1.47 -15.33
C TYR A 12 23.98 -1.80 -14.58
N GLU A 13 22.94 -2.25 -15.29
CA GLU A 13 21.69 -2.72 -14.68
C GLU A 13 21.94 -3.94 -13.78
N GLY A 14 22.66 -4.95 -14.29
CA GLY A 14 23.04 -6.14 -13.55
C GLY A 14 23.89 -5.84 -12.30
N GLU A 15 24.86 -4.94 -12.43
CA GLU A 15 25.69 -4.45 -11.31
C GLU A 15 24.83 -3.75 -10.24
N SER A 16 23.89 -2.88 -10.65
CA SER A 16 22.99 -2.18 -9.74
C SER A 16 22.10 -3.14 -8.95
N ILE A 17 21.54 -4.16 -9.62
CA ILE A 17 20.71 -5.19 -8.99
C ILE A 17 21.55 -5.99 -7.99
N THR A 18 22.70 -6.52 -8.45
CA THR A 18 23.56 -7.39 -7.64
C THR A 18 24.07 -6.68 -6.40
N LEU A 19 24.51 -5.42 -6.52
CA LEU A 19 25.01 -4.63 -5.40
C LEU A 19 23.94 -4.33 -4.34
N ASN A 20 22.69 -4.14 -4.76
CA ASN A 20 21.58 -3.85 -3.83
C ASN A 20 20.88 -5.10 -3.31
N TYR A 21 21.08 -6.26 -3.93
CA TYR A 21 20.44 -7.52 -3.58
C TYR A 21 20.62 -7.95 -2.11
N PRO A 22 21.81 -7.83 -1.48
CA PRO A 22 22.00 -8.15 -0.06
C PRO A 22 21.09 -7.35 0.89
N LYS A 23 20.76 -6.10 0.54
CA LYS A 23 19.82 -5.27 1.32
C LYS A 23 18.42 -5.88 1.30
N TYR A 24 17.98 -6.39 0.15
CA TYR A 24 16.69 -7.05 0.01
C TYR A 24 16.66 -8.39 0.74
N GLN A 25 17.77 -9.14 0.73
CA GLN A 25 17.90 -10.37 1.52
C GLN A 25 17.71 -10.10 3.01
N THR A 26 18.38 -9.07 3.54
CA THR A 26 18.24 -8.65 4.94
C THR A 26 16.82 -8.16 5.25
N THR A 27 16.21 -7.42 4.33
CA THR A 27 14.90 -6.78 4.51
C THR A 27 13.73 -7.77 4.56
N TYR A 28 13.82 -8.86 3.79
CA TYR A 28 12.75 -9.86 3.65
C TYR A 28 13.11 -11.23 4.23
N GLY A 29 14.33 -11.40 4.76
CA GLY A 29 14.76 -12.51 5.60
C GLY A 29 14.44 -13.87 4.98
N SER A 30 13.52 -14.61 5.62
CA SER A 30 13.13 -15.99 5.27
C SER A 30 12.62 -16.18 3.84
N PHE A 31 12.24 -15.11 3.15
CA PHE A 31 11.88 -15.13 1.75
C PHE A 31 12.54 -13.90 1.11
N PRO A 32 13.75 -14.01 0.55
CA PRO A 32 14.34 -12.99 -0.32
C PRO A 32 13.86 -13.18 -1.77
N PHE A 33 14.04 -12.17 -2.61
CA PHE A 33 13.96 -12.36 -4.07
C PHE A 33 15.03 -13.35 -4.51
N GLU A 34 14.87 -13.99 -5.66
CA GLU A 34 15.93 -14.80 -6.27
C GLU A 34 16.67 -13.92 -7.28
N LEU A 35 17.98 -13.72 -7.09
CA LEU A 35 18.79 -12.80 -7.90
C LEU A 35 18.63 -13.06 -9.41
N CYS A 36 18.75 -14.31 -9.83
CA CYS A 36 18.62 -14.68 -11.24
C CYS A 36 17.22 -14.39 -11.82
N THR A 37 16.16 -14.45 -10.99
CA THR A 37 14.79 -14.11 -11.40
C THR A 37 14.64 -12.60 -11.61
N VAL A 38 15.24 -11.78 -10.73
CA VAL A 38 15.27 -10.32 -10.90
C VAL A 38 16.07 -9.93 -12.15
N LEU A 39 17.23 -10.57 -12.38
CA LEU A 39 18.02 -10.35 -13.60
C LEU A 39 17.26 -10.78 -14.86
N ALA A 40 16.50 -11.88 -14.82
CA ALA A 40 15.64 -12.31 -15.91
C ALA A 40 14.51 -11.31 -16.24
N ARG A 41 13.92 -10.66 -15.21
CA ARG A 41 12.95 -9.57 -15.38
C ARG A 41 13.57 -8.37 -16.08
N SER A 42 14.69 -7.86 -15.58
CA SER A 42 15.39 -6.71 -16.21
C SER A 42 15.88 -7.03 -17.62
N PHE A 43 16.36 -8.25 -17.87
CA PHE A 43 16.75 -8.70 -19.21
C PHE A 43 15.58 -8.67 -20.19
N ALA A 44 14.40 -9.14 -19.77
CA ALA A 44 13.19 -9.11 -20.59
C ALA A 44 12.72 -7.69 -20.88
N ASP A 45 12.79 -6.79 -19.90
CA ASP A 45 12.43 -5.37 -20.08
C ASP A 45 13.43 -4.64 -20.99
N ILE A 46 14.74 -4.92 -20.89
CA ILE A 46 15.74 -4.43 -21.86
C ILE A 46 15.40 -4.92 -23.27
N GLY A 47 15.01 -6.19 -23.41
CA GLY A 47 14.56 -6.76 -24.68
C GLY A 47 13.36 -6.05 -25.26
N ASP A 48 12.37 -5.69 -24.44
CA ASP A 48 11.20 -4.92 -24.87
C ASP A 48 11.53 -3.48 -25.23
N ILE A 49 12.47 -2.83 -24.52
CA ILE A 49 12.96 -1.51 -24.89
C ILE A 49 13.62 -1.56 -26.28
N VAL A 50 14.51 -2.52 -26.51
CA VAL A 50 15.20 -2.67 -27.81
C VAL A 50 14.20 -2.94 -28.93
N ARG A 51 13.21 -3.81 -28.69
CA ARG A 51 12.19 -4.20 -29.67
C ARG A 51 11.10 -3.15 -29.89
N GLY A 52 11.08 -2.06 -29.10
CA GLY A 52 10.03 -1.04 -29.17
C GLY A 52 8.68 -1.49 -28.60
N LYS A 53 8.69 -2.49 -27.72
CA LYS A 53 7.51 -3.12 -27.10
C LYS A 53 7.28 -2.72 -25.65
N ASP A 54 8.24 -2.02 -25.04
CA ASP A 54 8.11 -1.56 -23.67
C ASP A 54 6.86 -0.66 -23.51
N LEU A 55 6.07 -0.91 -22.47
CA LEU A 55 4.82 -0.23 -22.14
C LEU A 55 5.04 0.93 -21.17
N TYR A 56 6.22 1.04 -20.54
CA TYR A 56 6.46 2.02 -19.48
C TYR A 56 6.46 3.45 -20.03
N GLY A 57 5.55 4.32 -19.60
CA GLY A 57 5.40 5.68 -20.17
C GLY A 57 6.49 6.71 -19.79
N GLY A 58 7.54 6.32 -19.07
CA GLY A 58 8.62 7.25 -18.68
C GLY A 58 8.27 8.23 -17.54
N GLY A 59 7.25 7.91 -16.72
CA GLY A 59 6.93 8.61 -15.46
C GLY A 59 6.71 10.13 -15.58
N GLY A 60 5.53 10.57 -16.01
CA GLY A 60 5.05 11.98 -15.96
C GLY A 60 5.86 13.03 -16.77
N ARG A 61 7.06 12.67 -17.23
CA ARG A 61 7.98 13.46 -18.07
C ARG A 61 8.39 12.62 -19.28
N GLY A 62 7.41 12.10 -20.02
CA GLY A 62 7.55 11.12 -21.13
C GLY A 62 8.63 11.39 -22.20
N LYS A 63 9.24 12.59 -22.20
CA LYS A 63 10.36 13.00 -23.07
C LYS A 63 11.54 12.03 -23.07
N GLY A 64 11.83 11.36 -21.94
CA GLY A 64 12.97 10.43 -21.85
C GLY A 64 12.81 9.19 -22.72
N LYS A 65 11.67 8.51 -22.61
CA LYS A 65 11.34 7.33 -23.43
C LYS A 65 11.17 7.69 -24.89
N GLU A 66 10.41 8.74 -25.19
CA GLU A 66 10.17 9.16 -26.58
C GLU A 66 11.50 9.46 -27.30
N LYS A 67 12.44 10.10 -26.60
CA LYS A 67 13.79 10.35 -27.12
C LYS A 67 14.57 9.05 -27.34
N LEU A 68 14.51 8.12 -26.39
CA LEU A 68 15.18 6.83 -26.52
C LEU A 68 14.62 6.02 -27.70
N GLU A 69 13.30 5.93 -27.82
CA GLU A 69 12.64 5.21 -28.90
C GLU A 69 12.94 5.83 -30.26
N LYS A 70 12.91 7.17 -30.36
CA LYS A 70 13.33 7.87 -31.59
C LYS A 70 14.78 7.58 -31.96
N ASN A 71 15.68 7.52 -30.98
CA ASN A 71 17.08 7.17 -31.23
C ASN A 71 17.23 5.73 -31.70
N LEU A 72 16.51 4.78 -31.08
CA LEU A 72 16.52 3.38 -31.51
C LEU A 72 15.99 3.23 -32.93
N LYS A 73 14.89 3.90 -33.29
CA LYS A 73 14.37 3.96 -34.67
C LYS A 73 15.45 4.39 -35.66
N ASN A 74 16.10 5.52 -35.41
CA ASN A 74 17.16 6.04 -36.28
C ASN A 74 18.38 5.09 -36.37
N ILE A 75 18.67 4.33 -35.31
CA ILE A 75 19.74 3.32 -35.35
C ILE A 75 19.33 2.14 -36.22
N PHE A 76 18.11 1.65 -36.09
CA PHE A 76 17.60 0.52 -36.88
C PHE A 76 17.39 0.87 -38.36
N GLU A 77 17.02 2.11 -38.67
CA GLU A 77 17.05 2.66 -40.04
C GLU A 77 18.44 2.53 -40.65
N LYS A 78 19.48 3.03 -39.95
CA LYS A 78 20.87 2.92 -40.42
C LYS A 78 21.39 1.48 -40.48
N ILE A 79 20.84 0.56 -39.68
CA ILE A 79 21.16 -0.86 -39.77
C ILE A 79 20.53 -1.42 -41.05
N HIS A 80 19.25 -1.14 -41.30
CA HIS A 80 18.52 -1.56 -42.48
C HIS A 80 19.19 -1.08 -43.77
N GLU A 81 19.59 0.19 -43.85
CA GLU A 81 20.32 0.78 -44.99
C GLU A 81 21.65 0.06 -45.32
N LYS A 82 22.25 -0.62 -44.35
CA LYS A 82 23.52 -1.35 -44.49
C LYS A 82 23.37 -2.84 -44.74
N LEU A 83 22.15 -3.37 -44.71
CA LEU A 83 21.88 -4.76 -45.06
C LEU A 83 22.07 -4.98 -46.57
N ASP A 84 22.34 -6.23 -46.97
CA ASP A 84 22.32 -6.58 -48.39
C ASP A 84 20.90 -6.44 -48.98
N SER A 85 20.79 -6.37 -50.30
CA SER A 85 19.53 -6.11 -51.00
C SER A 85 18.44 -7.14 -50.70
N LYS A 86 18.80 -8.40 -50.47
CA LYS A 86 17.86 -9.48 -50.15
C LYS A 86 17.32 -9.31 -48.73
N ALA A 87 18.19 -9.04 -47.76
CA ALA A 87 17.82 -8.76 -46.38
C ALA A 87 17.01 -7.46 -46.25
N GLN A 88 17.38 -6.39 -46.95
CA GLN A 88 16.58 -5.16 -47.00
C GLN A 88 15.15 -5.42 -47.46
N THR A 89 15.01 -6.18 -48.55
CA THR A 89 13.71 -6.58 -49.08
C THR A 89 12.89 -7.38 -48.08
N TYR A 90 13.52 -8.32 -47.36
CA TYR A 90 12.86 -9.14 -46.34
C TYR A 90 12.34 -8.34 -45.13
N TYR A 91 12.96 -7.20 -44.82
CA TYR A 91 12.61 -6.33 -43.69
C TYR A 91 11.86 -5.05 -44.11
N ASN A 92 11.38 -4.94 -45.35
CA ASN A 92 10.73 -3.74 -45.86
C ASN A 92 9.27 -3.54 -45.41
N ASP A 93 8.64 -4.55 -44.81
CA ASP A 93 7.19 -4.54 -44.51
C ASP A 93 6.78 -3.56 -43.39
N ASP A 94 7.72 -3.14 -42.54
CA ASP A 94 7.51 -2.17 -41.45
C ASP A 94 8.68 -1.18 -41.36
N LYS A 95 8.70 -0.18 -42.23
CA LYS A 95 9.72 0.89 -42.19
C LYS A 95 9.48 1.93 -41.09
N GLU A 96 8.31 1.95 -40.46
CA GLU A 96 7.99 2.93 -39.42
C GLU A 96 8.63 2.57 -38.07
N ASN A 97 8.67 1.28 -37.73
CA ASN A 97 9.23 0.79 -36.48
C ASN A 97 10.36 -0.22 -36.66
N TYR A 98 10.53 -0.81 -37.85
CA TYR A 98 11.48 -1.89 -38.12
C TYR A 98 11.24 -3.11 -37.22
N SER A 99 10.00 -3.38 -36.80
CA SER A 99 9.68 -4.32 -35.72
C SER A 99 10.27 -5.71 -35.95
N LYS A 100 10.13 -6.24 -37.16
CA LYS A 100 10.69 -7.54 -37.56
C LYS A 100 12.22 -7.58 -37.46
N LEU A 101 12.90 -6.54 -37.94
CA LEU A 101 14.35 -6.42 -37.84
C LEU A 101 14.81 -6.30 -36.39
N ARG A 102 14.09 -5.56 -35.55
CA ARG A 102 14.41 -5.43 -34.12
C ARG A 102 14.24 -6.73 -33.35
N GLU A 103 13.19 -7.50 -33.65
CA GLU A 103 12.95 -8.81 -33.06
C GLU A 103 14.04 -9.81 -33.41
N ASP A 104 14.40 -9.91 -34.69
CA ASP A 104 15.47 -10.79 -35.15
C ASP A 104 16.83 -10.35 -34.59
N TRP A 105 17.08 -9.03 -34.52
CA TRP A 105 18.28 -8.49 -33.89
C TRP A 105 18.37 -8.88 -32.42
N TRP A 106 17.27 -8.75 -31.65
CA TRP A 106 17.25 -9.19 -30.26
C TRP A 106 17.54 -10.70 -30.18
N ASN A 107 16.82 -11.53 -30.95
CA ASN A 107 17.00 -12.98 -30.92
C ASN A 107 18.46 -13.40 -31.21
N ALA A 108 19.09 -12.77 -32.20
CA ALA A 108 20.49 -13.05 -32.56
C ALA A 108 21.49 -12.65 -31.47
N ASN A 109 21.18 -11.62 -30.67
CA ASN A 109 22.14 -11.00 -29.75
C ASN A 109 21.86 -11.24 -28.26
N ARG A 110 20.68 -11.77 -27.91
CA ARG A 110 20.19 -11.93 -26.53
C ARG A 110 21.15 -12.71 -25.62
N HIS A 111 21.87 -13.70 -26.16
CA HIS A 111 22.88 -14.46 -25.42
C HIS A 111 24.05 -13.58 -24.96
N THR A 112 24.50 -12.64 -25.79
CA THR A 112 25.59 -11.70 -25.44
C THR A 112 25.10 -10.64 -24.44
N VAL A 113 23.85 -10.20 -24.55
CA VAL A 113 23.24 -9.29 -23.57
C VAL A 113 23.08 -9.98 -22.20
N TRP A 114 22.70 -11.26 -22.18
CA TRP A 114 22.62 -12.06 -20.95
C TRP A 114 23.98 -12.19 -20.27
N LYS A 115 25.05 -12.41 -21.04
CA LYS A 115 26.42 -12.41 -20.49
C LYS A 115 26.76 -11.09 -19.80
N ALA A 116 26.37 -9.97 -20.40
CA ALA A 116 26.63 -8.66 -19.84
C ALA A 116 25.85 -8.41 -18.53
N ILE A 117 24.55 -8.69 -18.50
CA ILE A 117 23.72 -8.46 -17.29
C ILE A 117 24.10 -9.39 -16.12
N THR A 118 24.65 -10.57 -16.42
CA THR A 118 25.10 -11.53 -15.40
C THR A 118 26.60 -11.40 -15.07
N CYS A 119 27.28 -10.34 -15.50
CA CYS A 119 28.73 -10.20 -15.29
C CYS A 119 29.13 -10.13 -13.80
N GLY A 120 28.21 -9.67 -12.94
CA GLY A 120 28.41 -9.55 -11.49
C GLY A 120 27.98 -10.74 -10.66
N THR A 121 27.44 -11.82 -11.24
CA THR A 121 26.88 -12.95 -10.48
C THR A 121 27.97 -13.88 -9.90
N HIS A 122 27.62 -14.63 -8.87
CA HIS A 122 28.51 -15.47 -8.08
C HIS A 122 28.16 -16.96 -8.18
N GLU A 123 29.06 -17.80 -7.68
CA GLU A 123 28.81 -19.24 -7.54
C GLU A 123 27.63 -19.47 -6.57
N GLY A 124 26.76 -20.43 -6.89
CA GLY A 124 25.51 -20.64 -6.15
C GLY A 124 24.34 -19.72 -6.50
N ASP A 125 24.52 -18.73 -7.40
CA ASP A 125 23.40 -17.99 -7.97
C ASP A 125 22.62 -18.87 -8.97
N THR A 126 21.48 -19.40 -8.51
CA THR A 126 20.67 -20.38 -9.25
C THR A 126 19.47 -19.75 -9.96
N TYR A 127 19.15 -20.23 -11.16
CA TYR A 127 17.86 -19.95 -11.82
C TYR A 127 16.98 -21.19 -11.79
N PHE A 128 15.84 -21.08 -11.09
CA PHE A 128 15.03 -22.23 -10.69
C PHE A 128 14.32 -22.98 -11.84
N ARG A 129 14.19 -22.37 -13.03
CA ARG A 129 13.52 -23.02 -14.16
C ARG A 129 14.44 -24.03 -14.84
N THR A 130 13.91 -25.20 -15.16
CA THR A 130 14.63 -26.27 -15.86
C THR A 130 14.68 -25.98 -17.36
N THR A 131 15.62 -25.14 -17.77
CA THR A 131 15.77 -24.61 -19.15
C THR A 131 17.15 -24.87 -19.74
N CYS A 132 18.11 -25.33 -18.95
CA CYS A 132 19.45 -25.65 -19.41
C CYS A 132 19.53 -27.08 -19.94
N ASP A 133 20.07 -27.26 -21.13
CA ASP A 133 20.41 -28.58 -21.68
C ASP A 133 21.80 -29.00 -21.22
N ILE A 134 21.90 -30.07 -20.43
CA ILE A 134 23.21 -30.62 -20.02
C ILE A 134 23.78 -31.44 -21.17
N ASN A 135 24.87 -30.97 -21.76
CA ASN A 135 25.71 -31.79 -22.63
C ASN A 135 26.11 -33.06 -21.85
N ASN A 136 25.59 -34.22 -22.27
CA ASN A 136 25.80 -35.58 -21.71
C ASN A 136 24.80 -36.12 -20.65
N LYS A 137 23.65 -35.49 -20.38
CA LYS A 137 22.55 -36.14 -19.61
C LYS A 137 21.18 -35.94 -20.28
N LYS A 138 20.36 -37.00 -20.31
CA LYS A 138 18.98 -36.94 -20.85
C LYS A 138 18.08 -36.12 -19.91
N GLY A 139 17.87 -34.83 -20.21
CA GLY A 139 16.78 -34.03 -19.65
C GLY A 139 17.14 -32.57 -19.30
N PRO A 140 16.14 -31.67 -19.24
CA PRO A 140 16.34 -30.28 -18.90
C PRO A 140 16.79 -30.11 -17.44
N SER A 141 17.59 -29.07 -17.18
CA SER A 141 18.19 -28.80 -15.87
C SER A 141 18.13 -27.31 -15.51
N VAL A 142 18.37 -27.01 -14.23
CA VAL A 142 18.46 -25.63 -13.72
C VAL A 142 19.86 -25.06 -13.93
N ALA A 143 19.97 -23.75 -14.11
CA ALA A 143 21.26 -23.06 -13.98
C ALA A 143 21.63 -23.04 -12.50
N LYS A 144 22.74 -23.70 -12.13
CA LYS A 144 23.15 -23.84 -10.74
C LYS A 144 24.06 -22.72 -10.25
N ASP A 145 24.81 -22.11 -11.17
CA ASP A 145 25.84 -21.14 -10.86
C ASP A 145 25.75 -19.94 -11.79
N HIS A 146 26.08 -18.76 -11.27
CA HIS A 146 26.19 -17.50 -12.02
C HIS A 146 24.97 -17.12 -12.86
N CYS A 147 23.78 -17.68 -12.59
CA CYS A 147 22.61 -17.57 -13.46
C CYS A 147 22.88 -18.02 -14.92
N ARG A 148 23.73 -19.02 -15.14
CA ARG A 148 24.16 -19.46 -16.48
C ARG A 148 24.13 -20.98 -16.64
N CYS A 149 23.88 -21.44 -17.86
CA CYS A 149 23.86 -22.87 -18.19
C CYS A 149 25.27 -23.41 -18.46
N ASN A 150 25.42 -24.74 -18.42
CA ASN A 150 26.56 -25.46 -19.02
C ASN A 150 27.94 -25.04 -18.53
N GLY A 151 28.05 -24.64 -17.25
CA GLY A 151 29.32 -24.21 -16.65
C GLY A 151 29.86 -22.90 -17.20
N ASP A 152 29.05 -22.15 -17.96
CA ASP A 152 29.39 -20.81 -18.41
C ASP A 152 29.50 -19.87 -17.21
N LYS A 153 30.56 -19.06 -17.17
CA LYS A 153 30.85 -18.18 -16.03
C LYS A 153 31.39 -16.83 -16.48
N PRO A 154 31.14 -15.76 -15.70
CA PRO A 154 31.70 -14.44 -16.00
C PRO A 154 33.23 -14.52 -16.18
N LYS A 155 33.74 -13.83 -17.22
CA LYS A 155 35.18 -13.74 -17.57
C LYS A 155 35.81 -15.04 -18.09
N ALA A 156 35.05 -16.13 -18.22
CA ALA A 156 35.47 -17.35 -18.91
C ALA A 156 34.25 -17.90 -19.67
N ASP A 157 33.78 -17.11 -20.63
CA ASP A 157 32.53 -17.36 -21.34
C ASP A 157 32.64 -18.55 -22.31
N ASN A 158 31.65 -19.45 -22.26
CA ASN A 158 31.46 -20.47 -23.27
C ASN A 158 30.79 -19.85 -24.52
N PRO A 159 31.27 -20.14 -25.73
CA PRO A 159 30.63 -19.68 -26.96
C PRO A 159 29.18 -20.19 -27.07
N ASN A 160 28.28 -19.35 -27.60
CA ASN A 160 26.90 -19.73 -27.94
C ASN A 160 26.10 -20.40 -26.81
N THR A 161 26.36 -20.06 -25.55
CA THR A 161 25.52 -20.52 -24.43
C THR A 161 24.25 -19.69 -24.36
N ASP A 162 23.11 -20.36 -24.50
CA ASP A 162 21.81 -19.71 -24.40
C ASP A 162 21.51 -19.24 -22.98
N PRO A 163 20.80 -18.10 -22.82
CA PRO A 163 20.28 -17.70 -21.52
C PRO A 163 19.38 -18.79 -20.92
N PRO A 164 19.44 -19.07 -19.61
CA PRO A 164 18.55 -20.01 -18.94
C PRO A 164 17.10 -19.51 -18.85
N THR A 165 16.71 -18.44 -19.55
CA THR A 165 15.39 -17.85 -19.45
C THR A 165 14.81 -17.56 -20.83
N TYR A 166 13.49 -17.66 -20.94
CA TYR A 166 12.70 -17.25 -22.09
C TYR A 166 11.70 -16.15 -21.71
N PHE A 167 11.94 -15.49 -20.58
CA PHE A 167 11.04 -14.49 -20.03
C PHE A 167 10.90 -13.26 -20.95
N ASP A 168 11.93 -12.97 -21.75
CA ASP A 168 11.90 -11.99 -22.84
C ASP A 168 10.93 -12.32 -23.99
N TYR A 169 10.36 -13.53 -24.03
CA TYR A 169 9.30 -13.91 -24.97
C TYR A 169 7.90 -14.01 -24.32
N VAL A 170 7.77 -13.63 -23.05
CA VAL A 170 6.48 -13.49 -22.37
C VAL A 170 6.01 -12.03 -22.51
N PRO A 171 4.74 -11.74 -22.86
CA PRO A 171 4.23 -10.36 -22.93
C PRO A 171 4.49 -9.55 -21.64
N GLN A 172 4.95 -8.31 -21.76
CA GLN A 172 5.41 -7.49 -20.63
C GLN A 172 4.36 -7.35 -19.52
N TYR A 173 3.10 -7.16 -19.91
CA TYR A 173 1.98 -7.07 -18.97
C TYR A 173 1.91 -8.29 -18.02
N LEU A 174 2.05 -9.51 -18.54
CA LEU A 174 2.01 -10.73 -17.73
C LEU A 174 3.22 -10.83 -16.79
N ARG A 175 4.39 -10.38 -17.25
CA ARG A 175 5.62 -10.35 -16.44
C ARG A 175 5.46 -9.40 -15.25
N TRP A 176 4.93 -8.19 -15.50
CA TRP A 176 4.68 -7.22 -14.45
C TRP A 176 3.56 -7.63 -13.49
N PHE A 177 2.54 -8.37 -13.96
CA PHE A 177 1.49 -8.90 -13.08
C PHE A 177 2.05 -10.00 -12.17
N GLU A 178 2.85 -10.91 -12.72
CA GLU A 178 3.53 -11.96 -11.94
C GLU A 178 4.50 -11.34 -10.92
N GLU A 179 5.33 -10.38 -11.31
CA GLU A 179 6.22 -9.65 -10.41
C GLU A 179 5.46 -8.88 -9.33
N TRP A 180 4.36 -8.19 -9.70
CA TRP A 180 3.49 -7.49 -8.75
C TRP A 180 2.93 -8.45 -7.70
N ALA A 181 2.48 -9.64 -8.10
CA ALA A 181 1.90 -10.61 -7.18
C ALA A 181 2.95 -11.16 -6.21
N GLU A 182 4.15 -11.47 -6.71
CA GLU A 182 5.26 -11.93 -5.88
C GLU A 182 5.68 -10.87 -4.85
N ASP A 183 5.88 -9.62 -5.29
CA ASP A 183 6.24 -8.49 -4.42
C ASP A 183 5.13 -8.15 -3.41
N PHE A 184 3.86 -8.20 -3.85
CA PHE A 184 2.70 -8.04 -2.97
C PHE A 184 2.72 -9.07 -1.84
N CYS A 185 2.88 -10.36 -2.16
CA CYS A 185 2.87 -11.43 -1.18
C CYS A 185 4.04 -11.31 -0.17
N ARG A 186 5.23 -10.97 -0.67
CA ARG A 186 6.43 -10.75 0.15
C ARG A 186 6.24 -9.58 1.13
N LYS A 187 5.72 -8.45 0.64
CA LYS A 187 5.40 -7.28 1.48
C LYS A 187 4.25 -7.57 2.44
N LYS A 188 3.21 -8.28 2.00
CA LYS A 188 2.07 -8.68 2.84
C LYS A 188 2.54 -9.45 4.06
N LYS A 189 3.40 -10.45 3.87
CA LYS A 189 4.00 -11.21 4.98
C LYS A 189 4.67 -10.29 6.00
N LYS A 190 5.58 -9.43 5.52
CA LYS A 190 6.31 -8.49 6.37
C LYS A 190 5.37 -7.54 7.13
N TYR A 191 4.37 -6.97 6.46
CA TYR A 191 3.40 -6.09 7.13
C TYR A 191 2.58 -6.85 8.18
N VAL A 192 2.14 -8.07 7.88
CA VAL A 192 1.41 -8.92 8.83
C VAL A 192 2.27 -9.20 10.07
N ASP A 193 3.54 -9.54 9.90
CA ASP A 193 4.47 -9.77 11.03
C ASP A 193 4.66 -8.51 11.89
N ILE A 194 4.78 -7.34 11.25
CA ILE A 194 4.88 -6.04 11.92
C ILE A 194 3.61 -5.76 12.75
N VAL A 195 2.43 -5.84 12.14
CA VAL A 195 1.19 -5.53 12.87
C VAL A 195 0.91 -6.56 13.96
N LYS A 196 1.21 -7.85 13.73
CA LYS A 196 1.13 -8.89 14.76
C LYS A 196 2.01 -8.55 15.96
N THR A 197 3.27 -8.21 15.72
CA THR A 197 4.22 -7.85 16.77
C THR A 197 3.75 -6.64 17.57
N TYR A 198 3.35 -5.55 16.91
CA TYR A 198 2.96 -4.33 17.61
C TYR A 198 1.57 -4.37 18.24
N CYS A 199 0.66 -5.19 17.73
CA CYS A 199 -0.72 -5.30 18.20
C CYS A 199 -0.97 -6.48 19.16
N ARG A 200 -0.12 -7.52 19.14
CA ARG A 200 -0.25 -8.71 19.98
C ARG A 200 1.01 -9.08 20.78
N GLY A 201 2.12 -8.38 20.56
CA GLY A 201 3.42 -8.67 21.20
C GLY A 201 4.25 -9.70 20.43
N PRO A 202 5.55 -9.88 20.76
CA PRO A 202 6.44 -10.83 20.09
C PRO A 202 5.93 -12.27 20.07
N ASN A 203 5.26 -12.72 21.14
CA ASN A 203 4.69 -14.07 21.23
C ASN A 203 3.28 -14.16 20.63
N GLY A 204 2.74 -13.04 20.12
CA GLY A 204 1.39 -12.94 19.58
C GLY A 204 0.27 -13.05 20.63
N LYS A 205 0.62 -12.98 21.93
CA LYS A 205 -0.32 -13.15 23.06
C LYS A 205 -0.14 -12.16 24.20
N ASP A 206 0.92 -11.35 24.20
CA ASP A 206 1.32 -10.52 25.35
C ASP A 206 0.34 -9.35 25.60
N LYS A 207 -0.43 -8.97 24.58
CA LYS A 207 -1.45 -7.91 24.65
C LYS A 207 -2.50 -8.07 23.57
N TYR A 208 -3.60 -7.32 23.69
CA TYR A 208 -4.60 -7.22 22.63
C TYR A 208 -4.94 -5.76 22.32
N CYS A 209 -4.32 -5.22 21.29
CA CYS A 209 -4.56 -3.85 20.83
C CYS A 209 -5.52 -3.79 19.64
N SER A 210 -6.24 -2.68 19.50
CA SER A 210 -6.99 -2.36 18.28
C SER A 210 -6.20 -1.49 17.31
N ARG A 211 -6.68 -1.42 16.07
CA ARG A 211 -6.17 -0.47 15.06
C ARG A 211 -6.22 1.00 15.50
N ASN A 212 -7.11 1.36 16.43
CA ASN A 212 -7.27 2.72 16.96
C ASN A 212 -6.32 3.02 18.14
N GLY A 213 -5.49 2.04 18.51
CA GLY A 213 -4.52 2.17 19.59
C GLY A 213 -5.07 1.86 20.97
N PHE A 214 -6.33 1.40 21.07
CA PHE A 214 -6.93 1.00 22.35
C PHE A 214 -6.38 -0.32 22.86
N ASP A 215 -6.26 -0.42 24.17
CA ASP A 215 -6.09 -1.68 24.89
C ASP A 215 -7.47 -2.36 25.04
N CYS A 216 -7.68 -3.45 24.30
CA CYS A 216 -8.96 -4.14 24.25
C CYS A 216 -9.26 -4.98 25.48
N GLU A 217 -8.32 -5.12 26.42
CA GLU A 217 -8.62 -5.76 27.71
C GLU A 217 -9.46 -4.85 28.60
N LYS A 218 -9.15 -3.55 28.57
CA LYS A 218 -9.80 -2.50 29.37
C LYS A 218 -10.87 -1.71 28.61
N THR A 219 -10.79 -1.68 27.29
CA THR A 219 -11.73 -0.96 26.43
C THR A 219 -13.02 -1.74 26.23
N LYS A 220 -14.16 -1.06 26.38
CA LYS A 220 -15.51 -1.59 26.14
C LYS A 220 -16.30 -0.61 25.26
N PRO A 221 -16.18 -0.73 23.93
CA PRO A 221 -16.82 0.19 22.98
C PRO A 221 -18.36 0.29 23.13
N ALA A 222 -19.05 -0.80 23.46
CA ALA A 222 -20.52 -0.82 23.56
C ALA A 222 -21.07 0.13 24.64
N ILE A 223 -20.28 0.39 25.69
CA ILE A 223 -20.62 1.35 26.75
C ILE A 223 -19.78 2.63 26.65
N GLY A 224 -19.03 2.81 25.57
CA GLY A 224 -18.22 4.00 25.34
C GLY A 224 -16.97 4.15 26.22
N LYS A 225 -16.58 3.12 26.98
CA LYS A 225 -15.34 3.14 27.79
C LYS A 225 -14.13 2.88 26.89
N LEU A 226 -13.28 3.88 26.66
CA LEU A 226 -12.13 3.79 25.76
C LEU A 226 -10.80 3.97 26.51
N ARG A 227 -9.90 2.98 26.47
CA ARG A 227 -8.66 2.96 27.25
C ARG A 227 -7.43 2.78 26.34
N TYR A 228 -6.37 3.51 26.63
CA TYR A 228 -5.04 3.33 26.10
C TYR A 228 -4.17 2.68 27.15
N GLY A 229 -3.25 1.82 26.71
CA GLY A 229 -2.44 1.01 27.61
C GLY A 229 -1.57 0.07 26.83
N LYS A 230 -0.63 -0.60 27.51
CA LYS A 230 0.24 -1.64 26.93
C LYS A 230 0.93 -1.23 25.62
N GLN A 231 1.23 0.07 25.50
CA GLN A 231 1.80 0.69 24.30
C GLN A 231 0.98 0.38 23.02
N CYS A 232 -0.34 0.28 23.12
CA CYS A 232 -1.22 -0.03 22.00
C CYS A 232 -1.24 1.08 20.93
N THR A 233 -0.79 2.30 21.25
CA THR A 233 -0.51 3.34 20.24
C THR A 233 0.50 2.88 19.17
N LYS A 234 1.43 1.97 19.49
CA LYS A 234 2.32 1.36 18.49
C LYS A 234 1.54 0.52 17.45
N CYS A 235 0.47 -0.14 17.88
CA CYS A 235 -0.43 -0.87 16.97
C CYS A 235 -1.13 0.10 16.00
N PHE A 236 -1.59 1.25 16.48
CA PHE A 236 -2.17 2.29 15.63
C PHE A 236 -1.20 2.73 14.52
N PHE A 237 0.06 3.05 14.89
CA PHE A 237 1.08 3.44 13.91
C PHE A 237 1.52 2.30 12.98
N ALA A 238 1.41 1.04 13.39
CA ALA A 238 1.67 -0.11 12.53
C ALA A 238 0.52 -0.38 11.56
N CYS A 239 -0.73 -0.32 12.04
CA CYS A 239 -1.91 -0.61 11.25
C CYS A 239 -2.24 0.49 10.24
N TYR A 240 -2.04 1.76 10.59
CA TYR A 240 -2.37 2.89 9.72
C TYR A 240 -1.72 2.82 8.32
N PRO A 241 -0.38 2.74 8.17
CA PRO A 241 0.26 2.63 6.85
C PRO A 241 -0.03 1.29 6.17
N TYR A 242 -0.20 0.20 6.92
CA TYR A 242 -0.54 -1.10 6.36
C TYR A 242 -1.92 -1.11 5.71
N VAL A 243 -2.90 -0.50 6.36
CA VAL A 243 -4.27 -0.37 5.88
C VAL A 243 -4.34 0.50 4.62
N ASP A 244 -3.56 1.58 4.54
CA ASP A 244 -3.46 2.37 3.32
C ASP A 244 -2.79 1.57 2.18
N TRP A 245 -1.66 0.92 2.49
CA TRP A 245 -0.93 0.10 1.53
C TRP A 245 -1.81 -1.02 0.94
N ILE A 246 -2.53 -1.78 1.77
CA ILE A 246 -3.35 -2.90 1.30
C ILE A 246 -4.50 -2.45 0.39
N GLU A 247 -5.10 -1.28 0.67
CA GLU A 247 -6.16 -0.73 -0.17
C GLU A 247 -5.61 -0.24 -1.52
N ASN A 248 -4.43 0.36 -1.53
CA ASN A 248 -3.75 0.74 -2.77
C ASN A 248 -3.36 -0.49 -3.60
N GLN A 249 -2.92 -1.59 -2.97
CA GLN A 249 -2.66 -2.86 -3.64
C GLN A 249 -3.93 -3.46 -4.24
N ARG A 250 -5.07 -3.38 -3.53
CA ARG A 250 -6.37 -3.83 -4.06
C ARG A 250 -6.75 -3.07 -5.33
N LYS A 251 -6.58 -1.74 -5.35
CA LYS A 251 -6.84 -0.91 -6.54
C LYS A 251 -5.93 -1.27 -7.71
N GLN A 252 -4.66 -1.55 -7.47
CA GLN A 252 -3.70 -2.00 -8.50
C GLN A 252 -4.10 -3.37 -9.06
N PHE A 253 -4.43 -4.33 -8.18
CA PHE A 253 -4.90 -5.65 -8.56
C PHE A 253 -6.16 -5.59 -9.43
N LEU A 254 -7.17 -4.80 -9.05
CA LEU A 254 -8.40 -4.68 -9.83
C LEU A 254 -8.15 -4.15 -11.25
N LYS A 255 -7.19 -3.23 -11.41
CA LYS A 255 -6.77 -2.74 -12.73
C LYS A 255 -6.08 -3.82 -13.55
N GLN A 256 -5.13 -4.55 -12.96
CA GLN A 256 -4.44 -5.65 -13.64
C GLN A 256 -5.43 -6.76 -14.00
N ARG A 257 -6.32 -7.16 -13.09
CA ARG A 257 -7.36 -8.16 -13.36
C ARG A 257 -8.23 -7.76 -14.57
N GLY A 258 -8.70 -6.51 -14.63
CA GLY A 258 -9.46 -6.01 -15.77
C GLY A 258 -8.64 -6.00 -17.07
N GLU A 259 -7.35 -5.65 -17.01
CA GLU A 259 -6.46 -5.72 -18.17
C GLU A 259 -6.25 -7.16 -18.65
N TYR A 260 -6.16 -8.15 -17.76
CA TYR A 260 -6.09 -9.57 -18.12
C TYR A 260 -7.31 -10.00 -18.95
N GLU A 261 -8.50 -9.64 -18.47
CA GLU A 261 -9.76 -9.93 -19.16
C GLU A 261 -9.77 -9.30 -20.56
N ASN A 262 -9.27 -8.07 -20.68
CA ASN A 262 -9.19 -7.35 -21.95
C ASN A 262 -8.21 -8.01 -22.94
N VAL A 263 -7.00 -8.37 -22.52
CA VAL A 263 -5.99 -8.97 -23.42
C VAL A 263 -6.38 -10.38 -23.86
N ILE A 264 -7.01 -11.17 -22.98
CA ILE A 264 -7.46 -12.53 -23.32
C ILE A 264 -8.68 -12.52 -24.24
N ASN A 265 -9.65 -11.64 -24.01
CA ASN A 265 -10.83 -11.51 -24.86
C ASN A 265 -10.55 -10.82 -26.20
N GLY A 266 -9.34 -10.26 -26.39
CA GLY A 266 -8.95 -9.54 -27.59
C GLY A 266 -9.54 -8.13 -27.67
N THR A 267 -10.08 -7.60 -26.57
CA THR A 267 -10.84 -6.34 -26.51
C THR A 267 -10.00 -5.11 -26.18
N SER A 268 -8.68 -5.21 -25.88
CA SER A 268 -7.84 -4.01 -25.70
C SER A 268 -6.37 -4.14 -26.14
N SER A 269 -6.02 -3.24 -27.07
CA SER A 269 -4.76 -2.47 -27.12
C SER A 269 -3.55 -2.94 -27.94
N SER A 270 -3.76 -3.68 -29.03
CA SER A 270 -3.06 -3.35 -30.30
C SER A 270 -3.56 -2.01 -30.91
N SER A 271 -4.55 -1.39 -30.29
CA SER A 271 -5.12 -0.08 -30.65
C SER A 271 -4.47 1.13 -29.97
N ARG A 272 -3.36 1.00 -29.22
CA ARG A 272 -2.50 2.16 -28.87
C ARG A 272 -1.36 2.43 -29.85
N THR A 273 -1.46 1.86 -31.06
CA THR A 273 -1.00 2.47 -32.33
C THR A 273 -2.20 2.79 -33.26
N ARG A 274 -3.41 3.02 -32.71
CA ARG A 274 -4.47 3.78 -33.43
C ARG A 274 -4.41 5.26 -33.08
N ARG A 275 -3.27 5.91 -33.33
CA ARG A 275 -3.19 7.36 -33.58
C ARG A 275 -2.10 7.67 -34.61
N SER A 276 -2.23 7.07 -35.79
CA SER A 276 -1.91 7.67 -37.11
C SER A 276 -2.08 6.65 -38.24
N ALA A 277 -3.21 5.94 -38.31
CA ALA A 277 -3.58 5.18 -39.50
C ALA A 277 -4.53 6.03 -40.38
N ARG A 278 -3.97 7.06 -41.03
CA ARG A 278 -4.45 7.50 -42.35
C ARG A 278 -3.42 6.97 -43.35
N GLY A 279 -3.62 5.74 -43.77
CA GLY A 279 -2.76 5.04 -44.72
C GLY A 279 -3.22 3.60 -44.80
N ALA A 280 -3.90 3.25 -45.88
CA ALA A 280 -4.27 1.87 -46.18
C ALA A 280 -2.99 1.08 -46.50
N THR A 281 -2.53 0.27 -45.56
CA THR A 281 -1.54 -0.78 -45.81
C THR A 281 -2.06 -2.10 -45.24
N THR A 282 -2.10 -3.12 -46.07
CA THR A 282 -2.76 -4.43 -45.89
C THR A 282 -1.94 -5.46 -45.11
N THR A 283 -0.88 -5.06 -44.41
CA THR A 283 0.02 -5.98 -43.69
C THR A 283 -0.07 -5.76 -42.17
N ASN A 284 -0.98 -6.50 -41.51
CA ASN A 284 -1.04 -6.60 -40.05
C ASN A 284 0.13 -7.49 -39.57
N TYR A 285 1.18 -6.90 -39.02
CA TYR A 285 2.20 -7.68 -38.31
C TYR A 285 1.62 -8.22 -37.00
N ASP A 286 1.27 -9.51 -36.99
CA ASP A 286 0.77 -10.21 -35.80
C ASP A 286 1.97 -10.66 -34.95
N GLY A 287 2.39 -9.80 -34.02
CA GLY A 287 3.57 -10.01 -33.17
C GLY A 287 3.46 -11.22 -32.24
N TYR A 288 4.57 -11.65 -31.63
CA TYR A 288 4.60 -12.85 -30.78
C TYR A 288 3.58 -12.86 -29.61
N GLU A 289 3.13 -11.69 -29.16
CA GLU A 289 2.20 -11.57 -28.03
C GLU A 289 0.84 -12.19 -28.32
N SER A 290 0.30 -12.00 -29.53
CA SER A 290 -0.98 -12.60 -29.91
C SER A 290 -0.87 -14.13 -29.96
N LYS A 291 0.24 -14.65 -30.49
CA LYS A 291 0.56 -16.09 -30.46
C LYS A 291 0.62 -16.59 -29.03
N PHE A 292 1.27 -15.85 -28.13
CA PHE A 292 1.35 -16.20 -26.72
C PHE A 292 -0.04 -16.23 -26.05
N TYR A 293 -0.87 -15.22 -26.26
CA TYR A 293 -2.22 -15.18 -25.71
C TYR A 293 -3.13 -16.25 -26.33
N ASN A 294 -2.96 -16.60 -27.60
CA ASN A 294 -3.68 -17.70 -28.22
C ASN A 294 -3.29 -19.05 -27.58
N ILE A 295 -1.99 -19.29 -27.36
CA ILE A 295 -1.51 -20.46 -26.62
C ILE A 295 -2.08 -20.48 -25.19
N LEU A 296 -2.16 -19.34 -24.50
CA LEU A 296 -2.78 -19.25 -23.18
C LEU A 296 -4.28 -19.58 -23.20
N LYS A 297 -5.00 -19.14 -24.25
CA LYS A 297 -6.43 -19.39 -24.46
C LYS A 297 -6.74 -20.84 -24.80
N GLU A 298 -5.87 -21.49 -25.58
CA GLU A 298 -5.99 -22.91 -25.94
C GLU A 298 -5.73 -23.83 -24.74
N ARG A 299 -4.99 -23.33 -23.74
CA ARG A 299 -4.75 -24.02 -22.48
C ARG A 299 -5.83 -23.68 -21.43
N GLU A 300 -5.66 -24.17 -20.21
CA GLU A 300 -6.59 -23.95 -19.08
C GLU A 300 -6.66 -22.48 -18.60
N TYR A 301 -5.84 -21.58 -19.13
CA TYR A 301 -5.68 -20.20 -18.65
C TYR A 301 -6.56 -19.18 -19.38
N ARG A 302 -7.55 -19.66 -20.14
CA ARG A 302 -8.57 -18.83 -20.82
C ARG A 302 -9.35 -17.94 -19.85
N THR A 303 -9.52 -18.35 -18.59
CA THR A 303 -10.22 -17.53 -17.60
C THR A 303 -9.23 -16.79 -16.71
N VAL A 304 -9.59 -15.56 -16.30
CA VAL A 304 -8.79 -14.80 -15.33
C VAL A 304 -8.57 -15.59 -14.04
N ASN A 305 -9.57 -16.33 -13.57
CA ASN A 305 -9.46 -17.15 -12.35
C ASN A 305 -8.46 -18.30 -12.47
N ALA A 306 -8.29 -18.89 -13.66
CA ALA A 306 -7.27 -19.90 -13.87
C ALA A 306 -5.86 -19.31 -13.76
N PHE A 307 -5.60 -18.17 -14.41
CA PHE A 307 -4.34 -17.45 -14.31
C PHE A 307 -4.05 -16.95 -12.89
N LEU A 308 -5.03 -16.34 -12.21
CA LEU A 308 -4.90 -15.92 -10.81
C LEU A 308 -4.62 -17.11 -9.88
N GLY A 309 -5.02 -18.32 -10.28
CA GLY A 309 -4.66 -19.55 -9.60
C GLY A 309 -3.17 -19.91 -9.67
N LEU A 310 -2.47 -19.48 -10.73
CA LEU A 310 -1.02 -19.61 -10.82
C LEU A 310 -0.34 -18.66 -9.83
N LEU A 311 -0.79 -17.40 -9.78
CA LEU A 311 -0.24 -16.40 -8.86
C LEU A 311 -0.36 -16.83 -7.39
N ASN A 312 -1.46 -17.50 -7.02
CA ASN A 312 -1.63 -18.06 -5.68
C ASN A 312 -0.58 -19.13 -5.31
N LYS A 313 -0.03 -19.83 -6.30
CA LYS A 313 0.94 -20.92 -6.11
C LYS A 313 2.38 -20.41 -6.00
N GLU A 314 2.61 -19.11 -6.21
CA GLU A 314 3.94 -18.53 -6.06
C GLU A 314 4.49 -18.79 -4.65
N LYS A 315 5.79 -19.08 -4.57
CA LYS A 315 6.48 -19.40 -3.31
C LYS A 315 6.29 -18.31 -2.26
N ALA A 316 6.37 -17.04 -2.68
CA ALA A 316 6.14 -15.90 -1.79
C ALA A 316 4.69 -15.83 -1.29
N CYS A 317 3.71 -16.21 -2.10
CA CYS A 317 2.29 -16.16 -1.76
C CYS A 317 1.85 -17.30 -0.84
N THR A 318 2.34 -18.51 -1.11
CA THR A 318 2.13 -19.67 -0.23
C THR A 318 2.80 -19.52 1.14
N ALA A 319 3.87 -18.73 1.21
CA ALA A 319 4.56 -18.40 2.45
C ALA A 319 3.80 -17.45 3.39
N VAL A 320 2.70 -16.83 2.94
CA VAL A 320 1.79 -16.03 3.78
C VAL A 320 0.82 -16.99 4.47
N ASN A 321 1.26 -17.54 5.61
CA ASN A 321 0.57 -18.61 6.34
C ASN A 321 0.02 -18.16 7.71
N ASP A 322 -0.42 -16.91 7.83
CA ASP A 322 -1.06 -16.39 9.05
C ASP A 322 -2.58 -16.29 8.85
N ASP A 323 -3.32 -17.08 9.62
CA ASP A 323 -4.80 -17.18 9.59
C ASP A 323 -5.51 -15.89 10.01
N LYS A 324 -4.82 -15.06 10.78
CA LYS A 324 -5.28 -13.74 11.25
C LYS A 324 -4.80 -12.60 10.34
N GLY A 325 -3.72 -12.80 9.58
CA GLY A 325 -3.19 -11.87 8.57
C GLY A 325 -4.00 -11.80 7.28
N GLY A 326 -4.76 -12.85 7.01
CA GLY A 326 -5.52 -13.06 5.78
C GLY A 326 -4.81 -14.04 4.83
N LYS A 327 -5.59 -14.92 4.21
CA LYS A 327 -5.09 -15.93 3.26
C LYS A 327 -5.01 -15.36 1.85
N ILE A 328 -3.91 -15.63 1.15
CA ILE A 328 -3.77 -15.26 -0.26
C ILE A 328 -4.67 -16.13 -1.13
N ASN A 329 -5.61 -15.48 -1.81
CA ASN A 329 -6.41 -16.06 -2.87
C ASN A 329 -6.90 -14.98 -3.84
N PHE A 330 -6.18 -14.76 -4.93
CA PHE A 330 -6.52 -13.78 -5.95
C PHE A 330 -7.83 -14.11 -6.69
N LYS A 331 -8.26 -15.38 -6.76
CA LYS A 331 -9.48 -15.80 -7.48
C LYS A 331 -10.77 -15.26 -6.85
N ASN A 332 -10.80 -15.14 -5.52
CA ASN A 332 -12.01 -14.81 -4.76
C ASN A 332 -12.11 -13.31 -4.42
N VAL A 333 -11.43 -12.48 -5.19
CA VAL A 333 -11.50 -11.02 -5.03
C VAL A 333 -12.58 -10.51 -5.96
N HIS A 334 -13.74 -10.13 -5.43
CA HIS A 334 -14.78 -9.46 -6.21
C HIS A 334 -14.45 -7.98 -6.36
N GLY A 335 -14.64 -7.42 -7.56
CA GLY A 335 -14.61 -5.97 -7.75
C GLY A 335 -16.02 -5.42 -7.54
N ASP A 336 -16.14 -4.28 -6.87
CA ASP A 336 -17.32 -3.44 -7.00
C ASP A 336 -17.31 -2.86 -8.42
N ALA A 337 -17.89 -3.61 -9.36
CA ALA A 337 -18.13 -3.12 -10.70
C ALA A 337 -19.59 -3.40 -11.04
N GLY A 338 -20.42 -2.34 -10.91
CA GLY A 338 -21.72 -2.22 -11.58
C GLY A 338 -22.83 -3.15 -11.10
N GLY A 339 -23.47 -2.83 -9.98
CA GLY A 339 -24.79 -3.37 -9.63
C GLY A 339 -25.73 -2.22 -9.33
N THR A 340 -26.79 -2.08 -10.13
CA THR A 340 -27.89 -1.13 -9.95
C THR A 340 -28.34 -1.10 -8.51
N ALA A 341 -28.52 0.11 -7.96
CA ALA A 341 -29.06 0.33 -6.63
C ALA A 341 -30.41 -0.40 -6.50
N VAL A 342 -30.43 -1.49 -5.74
CA VAL A 342 -31.67 -2.03 -5.19
C VAL A 342 -31.94 -1.24 -3.92
N SER A 343 -32.98 -0.41 -3.97
CA SER A 343 -33.48 0.35 -2.84
C SER A 343 -33.87 -0.60 -1.71
N GLY A 344 -33.33 -0.38 -0.51
CA GLY A 344 -33.75 -1.10 0.70
C GLY A 344 -32.60 -1.83 1.41
N GLY A 345 -31.52 -1.10 1.73
CA GLY A 345 -30.43 -1.61 2.55
C GLY A 345 -29.59 -0.43 3.03
N THR A 346 -29.39 -0.35 4.34
CA THR A 346 -28.80 0.76 5.09
C THR A 346 -27.50 1.26 4.46
N SER A 347 -27.39 2.58 4.31
CA SER A 347 -26.27 3.30 3.73
C SER A 347 -24.92 2.90 4.34
N GLY A 348 -24.13 2.20 3.52
CA GLY A 348 -22.77 1.78 3.84
C GLY A 348 -22.13 1.09 2.64
N SER A 349 -21.95 1.81 1.53
CA SER A 349 -21.07 1.36 0.43
C SER A 349 -19.65 1.15 0.98
N ALA A 350 -19.27 -0.11 1.21
CA ALA A 350 -17.91 -0.50 1.55
C ALA A 350 -17.52 -1.77 0.78
N SER A 351 -17.06 -1.56 -0.45
CA SER A 351 -16.30 -2.53 -1.24
C SER A 351 -15.23 -3.25 -0.41
N GLY A 352 -15.41 -4.55 -0.17
CA GLY A 352 -14.42 -5.60 0.12
C GLY A 352 -13.02 -5.27 0.67
N THR A 353 -12.90 -4.74 1.90
CA THR A 353 -11.59 -4.70 2.61
C THR A 353 -11.59 -5.28 4.03
N ASN A 354 -12.75 -5.62 4.60
CA ASN A 354 -12.85 -6.12 5.99
C ASN A 354 -13.50 -7.51 6.13
N ASP A 355 -13.61 -8.24 5.02
CA ASP A 355 -14.16 -9.59 5.05
C ASP A 355 -13.01 -10.61 5.13
N LYS A 356 -12.88 -11.25 6.30
CA LYS A 356 -11.89 -12.32 6.54
C LYS A 356 -12.03 -13.47 5.53
N GLN A 357 -13.25 -13.75 5.06
CA GLN A 357 -13.52 -14.81 4.08
C GLN A 357 -13.00 -14.46 2.67
N LYS A 358 -12.79 -13.16 2.37
CA LYS A 358 -12.24 -12.65 1.10
C LYS A 358 -10.72 -12.40 1.16
N GLY A 359 -10.08 -12.69 2.30
CA GLY A 359 -8.69 -13.11 2.50
C GLY A 359 -7.56 -12.17 2.05
N THR A 360 -7.39 -11.97 0.75
CA THR A 360 -6.16 -11.42 0.14
C THR A 360 -5.90 -9.97 0.55
N PHE A 361 -6.91 -9.11 0.40
CA PHE A 361 -6.86 -7.70 0.75
C PHE A 361 -7.48 -7.40 2.12
N TYR A 362 -7.68 -8.45 2.94
CA TYR A 362 -8.15 -8.29 4.31
C TYR A 362 -7.13 -7.51 5.15
N ARG A 363 -7.60 -6.53 5.91
CA ARG A 363 -6.78 -5.66 6.78
C ARG A 363 -6.16 -6.38 7.98
N SER A 364 -6.34 -7.70 8.11
CA SER A 364 -5.94 -8.54 9.25
C SER A 364 -6.83 -8.37 10.48
N ASP A 365 -7.01 -9.46 11.23
CA ASP A 365 -7.62 -9.52 12.56
C ASP A 365 -6.84 -8.67 13.59
N TYR A 366 -5.54 -8.46 13.37
CA TYR A 366 -4.69 -7.65 14.26
C TYR A 366 -5.03 -6.17 14.18
N CYS A 367 -5.54 -5.70 13.04
CA CYS A 367 -5.93 -4.32 12.79
C CYS A 367 -7.44 -4.13 12.75
N GLN A 368 -8.17 -4.81 13.63
CA GLN A 368 -9.60 -4.58 13.85
C GLN A 368 -9.83 -3.62 15.03
N PRO A 369 -11.01 -2.97 15.12
CA PRO A 369 -11.48 -2.35 16.35
C PRO A 369 -11.53 -3.37 17.51
N CYS A 370 -11.60 -2.89 18.75
CA CYS A 370 -11.82 -3.79 19.88
C CYS A 370 -13.21 -4.43 19.78
N PRO A 371 -13.39 -5.68 20.23
CA PRO A 371 -14.71 -6.25 20.46
C PRO A 371 -15.54 -5.37 21.40
N ASP A 372 -16.87 -5.39 21.23
CA ASP A 372 -17.83 -4.53 21.94
C ASP A 372 -17.66 -4.50 23.47
N CYS A 373 -17.32 -5.65 24.07
CA CYS A 373 -17.05 -5.78 25.50
C CYS A 373 -15.60 -6.02 25.88
N GLY A 374 -14.70 -5.86 24.90
CA GLY A 374 -13.29 -6.16 25.06
C GLY A 374 -13.01 -7.65 25.13
N VAL A 375 -11.78 -7.98 25.51
CA VAL A 375 -11.27 -9.35 25.58
C VAL A 375 -10.74 -9.68 26.98
N LYS A 376 -10.68 -10.98 27.29
CA LYS A 376 -9.96 -11.52 28.44
C LYS A 376 -9.01 -12.62 28.01
N HIS A 377 -7.93 -12.77 28.76
CA HIS A 377 -7.01 -13.89 28.59
C HIS A 377 -7.59 -15.13 29.28
N GLU A 378 -7.76 -16.22 28.54
CA GLU A 378 -8.22 -17.51 29.08
C GLU A 378 -7.33 -18.64 28.55
N GLY A 379 -6.68 -19.36 29.47
CA GLY A 379 -5.73 -20.42 29.14
C GLY A 379 -4.59 -19.89 28.25
N ASN A 380 -4.48 -20.41 27.03
CA ASN A 380 -3.42 -20.07 26.09
C ASN A 380 -3.80 -19.01 25.05
N GLY A 381 -4.92 -18.27 25.22
CA GLY A 381 -5.35 -17.29 24.23
C GLY A 381 -6.34 -16.23 24.71
N TRP A 382 -6.77 -15.41 23.76
CA TRP A 382 -7.72 -14.31 23.98
C TRP A 382 -9.13 -14.73 23.59
N LYS A 383 -10.11 -14.44 24.45
CA LYS A 383 -11.53 -14.60 24.14
C LYS A 383 -12.29 -13.29 24.35
N ASN A 384 -13.34 -13.11 23.57
CA ASN A 384 -14.27 -12.00 23.78
C ASN A 384 -14.94 -12.14 25.15
N LYS A 385 -15.10 -11.03 25.86
CA LYS A 385 -15.95 -10.98 27.05
C LYS A 385 -17.43 -11.14 26.62
N SER A 386 -18.28 -11.58 27.55
CA SER A 386 -19.74 -11.72 27.38
C SER A 386 -20.37 -10.56 26.62
N GLU A 387 -21.44 -10.82 25.85
CA GLU A 387 -22.17 -9.81 25.08
C GLU A 387 -22.81 -8.70 25.94
N GLN A 388 -23.05 -8.96 27.23
CA GLN A 388 -23.62 -7.96 28.14
C GLN A 388 -22.52 -7.23 28.92
N CYS A 389 -22.11 -6.08 28.40
CA CYS A 389 -21.25 -5.12 29.08
C CYS A 389 -22.01 -4.38 30.18
N ARG A 390 -21.78 -4.71 31.46
CA ARG A 390 -22.38 -3.98 32.58
C ARG A 390 -21.28 -3.46 33.51
N ILE A 391 -20.78 -2.24 33.27
CA ILE A 391 -19.89 -1.53 34.22
C ILE A 391 -20.46 -0.14 34.49
N LYS A 392 -20.42 0.30 35.75
CA LYS A 392 -20.76 1.68 36.13
C LYS A 392 -19.82 2.69 35.46
N LEU A 393 -20.42 3.62 34.70
CA LEU A 393 -19.72 4.76 34.14
C LEU A 393 -19.81 5.97 35.08
N TYR A 394 -19.00 6.98 34.77
CA TYR A 394 -18.97 8.23 35.52
C TYR A 394 -19.86 9.28 34.88
N GLU A 395 -20.44 10.13 35.72
CA GLU A 395 -21.12 11.36 35.32
C GLU A 395 -20.52 12.55 36.08
N PRO A 396 -20.46 13.74 35.47
CA PRO A 396 -20.10 14.96 36.17
C PRO A 396 -21.03 15.25 37.35
N THR A 397 -20.50 15.84 38.43
CA THR A 397 -21.32 16.38 39.52
C THR A 397 -22.02 17.67 39.09
N SER A 398 -23.06 18.10 39.82
CA SER A 398 -23.84 19.29 39.46
C SER A 398 -23.06 20.60 39.51
N ASP A 399 -21.99 20.63 40.29
CA ASP A 399 -21.03 21.74 40.47
C ASP A 399 -19.82 21.64 39.52
N ALA A 400 -19.72 20.58 38.72
CA ALA A 400 -18.56 20.32 37.87
C ALA A 400 -18.43 21.35 36.74
N THR A 401 -17.32 22.07 36.70
CA THR A 401 -16.97 22.96 35.57
C THR A 401 -16.02 22.22 34.62
N PRO A 402 -16.41 21.94 33.36
CA PRO A 402 -15.54 21.26 32.41
C PRO A 402 -14.46 22.18 31.84
N THR A 403 -13.29 21.61 31.55
CA THR A 403 -12.37 22.18 30.57
C THR A 403 -12.80 21.75 29.16
N ASP A 404 -13.09 22.73 28.30
CA ASP A 404 -13.48 22.49 26.92
C ASP A 404 -12.25 22.14 26.05
N ASN A 405 -12.07 20.86 25.78
CA ASN A 405 -10.99 20.28 24.98
C ASN A 405 -11.51 19.87 23.60
N THR A 406 -12.08 20.81 22.84
CA THR A 406 -12.54 20.53 21.48
C THR A 406 -11.35 20.31 20.54
N ILE A 407 -11.28 19.17 19.87
CA ILE A 407 -10.16 18.81 18.98
C ILE A 407 -10.60 18.65 17.53
N LEU A 408 -9.73 19.03 16.59
CA LEU A 408 -9.89 18.71 15.17
C LEU A 408 -9.59 17.22 14.93
N LYS A 409 -10.58 16.49 14.39
CA LYS A 409 -10.51 15.05 14.12
C LYS A 409 -10.21 14.78 12.65
N SER A 410 -9.06 14.20 12.37
CA SER A 410 -8.67 13.75 11.02
C SER A 410 -9.21 12.37 10.60
N GLY A 411 -9.97 11.69 11.46
CA GLY A 411 -10.53 10.36 11.15
C GLY A 411 -9.56 9.19 11.32
N ASP A 412 -10.06 7.96 11.24
CA ASP A 412 -9.31 6.73 11.51
C ASP A 412 -8.99 5.92 10.24
N GLY A 413 -9.59 6.34 9.12
CA GLY A 413 -9.36 5.79 7.80
C GLY A 413 -8.34 6.60 6.98
N PRO A 414 -7.64 5.96 6.02
CA PRO A 414 -6.69 6.64 5.15
C PRO A 414 -7.34 7.66 4.20
N THR A 415 -8.58 7.43 3.78
CA THR A 415 -9.34 8.40 2.96
C THR A 415 -9.91 9.54 3.79
N GLU A 416 -10.31 9.25 5.03
CA GLU A 416 -10.89 10.24 5.94
C GLU A 416 -9.92 11.37 6.27
N ILE A 417 -8.63 11.08 6.46
CA ILE A 417 -7.64 12.12 6.75
C ILE A 417 -7.50 13.13 5.62
N VAL A 418 -7.55 12.66 4.37
CA VAL A 418 -7.48 13.53 3.19
C VAL A 418 -8.74 14.38 3.15
N GLU A 419 -9.91 13.74 3.21
CA GLU A 419 -11.21 14.40 3.12
C GLU A 419 -11.40 15.46 4.22
N LYS A 420 -11.07 15.12 5.47
CA LYS A 420 -11.27 16.02 6.62
C LYS A 420 -10.26 17.15 6.68
N LEU A 421 -8.99 16.89 6.35
CA LEU A 421 -8.00 17.97 6.27
C LEU A 421 -8.30 18.90 5.09
N ASP A 422 -8.76 18.39 3.94
CA ASP A 422 -9.17 19.23 2.82
C ASP A 422 -10.44 20.04 3.17
N ALA A 423 -11.41 19.44 3.84
CA ALA A 423 -12.57 20.17 4.37
C ALA A 423 -12.16 21.27 5.35
N PHE A 424 -11.20 21.01 6.25
CA PHE A 424 -10.64 22.02 7.14
C PHE A 424 -9.92 23.15 6.36
N CYS A 425 -9.11 22.81 5.35
CA CYS A 425 -8.41 23.81 4.53
C CYS A 425 -9.35 24.75 3.77
N ASN A 426 -10.48 24.21 3.29
CA ASN A 426 -11.45 24.92 2.46
C ASN A 426 -12.38 25.84 3.27
N GLN A 427 -12.35 25.78 4.61
CA GLN A 427 -13.09 26.74 5.42
C GLN A 427 -12.47 28.14 5.32
N THR A 428 -13.27 29.11 4.90
CA THR A 428 -12.91 30.52 4.88
C THR A 428 -12.94 31.10 6.29
N SER A 429 -11.97 31.97 6.60
CA SER A 429 -11.74 32.64 7.88
C SER A 429 -12.79 33.74 8.20
N GLY A 430 -14.06 33.48 7.91
CA GLY A 430 -15.20 34.39 8.10
C GLY A 430 -16.40 33.79 8.83
N SER A 431 -16.36 32.53 9.27
CA SER A 431 -17.32 32.05 10.27
C SER A 431 -16.86 32.59 11.63
N SER A 432 -17.66 33.50 12.18
CA SER A 432 -17.46 34.24 13.43
C SER A 432 -16.54 33.55 14.43
N VAL A 433 -15.42 34.20 14.74
CA VAL A 433 -14.62 33.96 15.93
C VAL A 433 -15.50 34.30 17.13
N VAL A 434 -16.23 33.32 17.65
CA VAL A 434 -16.87 33.45 18.96
C VAL A 434 -15.76 33.28 19.98
N ALA A 435 -15.56 34.28 20.84
CA ALA A 435 -14.62 34.19 21.95
C ALA A 435 -14.91 32.89 22.75
N GLY A 436 -13.98 31.93 22.70
CA GLY A 436 -14.10 30.64 23.38
C GLY A 436 -14.45 29.42 22.50
N GLY A 437 -14.74 29.57 21.20
CA GLY A 437 -15.08 28.46 20.31
C GLY A 437 -14.19 28.41 19.05
N SER A 438 -13.62 27.25 18.74
CA SER A 438 -12.86 27.02 17.51
C SER A 438 -13.73 27.32 16.27
N GLY A 439 -13.45 28.44 15.59
CA GLY A 439 -14.20 28.92 14.41
C GLY A 439 -14.18 28.00 13.19
N TYR A 440 -13.41 26.90 13.25
CA TYR A 440 -13.31 25.88 12.20
C TYR A 440 -14.22 24.66 12.45
N CYS A 441 -14.92 24.61 13.59
CA CYS A 441 -15.69 23.43 13.98
C CYS A 441 -17.13 23.36 13.46
N GLY A 442 -17.63 24.43 12.81
CA GLY A 442 -19.00 24.50 12.28
C GLY A 442 -20.08 24.54 13.37
N GLY A 443 -20.92 25.56 13.36
CA GLY A 443 -22.05 25.66 14.28
C GLY A 443 -23.16 24.65 13.95
N THR A 444 -23.77 24.10 15.00
CA THR A 444 -24.78 23.03 15.05
C THR A 444 -26.17 23.40 14.48
N ASN A 445 -26.29 24.32 13.52
CA ASN A 445 -27.58 24.90 13.14
C ASN A 445 -27.98 24.71 11.67
N ASN A 446 -27.75 23.54 11.06
CA ASN A 446 -28.54 23.12 9.90
C ASN A 446 -28.42 21.62 9.61
N SER A 447 -29.56 21.00 9.30
CA SER A 447 -29.80 19.56 9.17
C SER A 447 -29.12 18.85 7.98
N ASP A 448 -28.32 19.54 7.15
CA ASP A 448 -27.94 19.03 5.82
C ASP A 448 -26.45 19.07 5.44
N LYS A 449 -25.50 19.16 6.39
CA LYS A 449 -24.06 19.07 6.04
C LYS A 449 -23.22 18.27 7.03
N GLY A 450 -22.76 17.09 6.60
CA GLY A 450 -21.49 16.40 6.95
C GLY A 450 -21.19 16.11 8.43
N PRO A 451 -20.39 15.07 8.74
CA PRO A 451 -19.92 14.86 10.12
C PRO A 451 -19.04 16.06 10.55
N SER A 452 -19.25 16.56 11.77
CA SER A 452 -18.42 17.62 12.36
C SER A 452 -16.92 17.33 12.20
N LEU A 453 -16.14 18.35 11.83
CA LEU A 453 -14.68 18.25 11.75
C LEU A 453 -14.03 18.16 13.13
N CYS A 454 -14.78 18.46 14.19
CA CYS A 454 -14.28 18.51 15.55
C CYS A 454 -15.01 17.55 16.49
N GLU A 455 -14.30 17.08 17.52
CA GLU A 455 -14.86 16.36 18.65
C GLU A 455 -14.82 17.25 19.90
N PRO A 456 -15.99 17.69 20.42
CA PRO A 456 -16.06 18.52 21.61
C PRO A 456 -15.89 17.70 22.89
N TRP A 457 -14.65 17.29 23.19
CA TRP A 457 -14.35 16.61 24.45
C TRP A 457 -14.43 17.59 25.62
N LYS A 458 -15.10 17.19 26.70
CA LYS A 458 -15.16 17.93 27.97
C LYS A 458 -14.44 17.14 29.03
N CYS A 459 -13.41 17.73 29.65
CA CYS A 459 -12.63 17.07 30.68
C CYS A 459 -12.96 17.64 32.07
N TYR A 460 -13.07 16.76 33.04
CA TYR A 460 -13.48 17.06 34.42
C TYR A 460 -12.45 16.48 35.37
N GLU A 461 -12.09 17.23 36.40
CA GLU A 461 -11.20 16.76 37.46
C GLU A 461 -11.79 15.54 38.19
N GLY A 462 -10.92 14.67 38.71
CA GLY A 462 -11.33 13.43 39.38
C GLY A 462 -12.31 13.63 40.54
N LYS A 463 -12.22 14.76 41.26
CA LYS A 463 -13.12 15.11 42.37
C LYS A 463 -14.54 15.51 41.94
N HIS A 464 -14.72 15.89 40.67
CA HIS A 464 -15.99 16.38 40.11
C HIS A 464 -16.71 15.34 39.24
N VAL A 465 -16.35 14.06 39.37
CA VAL A 465 -17.02 12.95 38.68
C VAL A 465 -17.45 11.88 39.68
N LYS A 466 -18.67 11.36 39.51
CA LYS A 466 -19.25 10.32 40.37
C LYS A 466 -19.77 9.15 39.52
N LYS A 467 -19.76 7.94 40.07
CA LYS A 467 -20.35 6.77 39.41
C LYS A 467 -21.86 6.82 39.45
N VAL A 468 -22.49 6.40 38.35
CA VAL A 468 -23.95 6.28 38.25
C VAL A 468 -24.31 4.91 37.66
N GLY A 469 -25.34 4.26 38.21
CA GLY A 469 -25.87 2.96 37.74
C GLY A 469 -25.79 1.80 38.75
N GLN A 470 -26.48 0.70 38.45
CA GLN A 470 -26.54 -0.54 39.25
C GLN A 470 -25.57 -1.64 38.74
N ASP A 471 -24.64 -1.30 37.86
CA ASP A 471 -23.76 -2.24 37.17
C ASP A 471 -22.54 -2.69 38.01
N GLU A 472 -21.66 -3.52 37.46
CA GLU A 472 -20.48 -4.00 38.19
C GLU A 472 -19.45 -2.87 38.42
N ASP A 473 -18.79 -2.92 39.57
CA ASP A 473 -17.67 -2.05 39.90
C ASP A 473 -16.36 -2.55 39.28
N ASP A 474 -15.51 -1.60 38.90
CA ASP A 474 -14.17 -1.85 38.36
C ASP A 474 -13.16 -1.02 39.19
N PRO A 475 -12.58 -1.60 40.25
CA PRO A 475 -11.66 -0.88 41.15
C PRO A 475 -10.40 -0.38 40.44
N GLU A 476 -9.95 -1.08 39.40
CA GLU A 476 -8.83 -0.64 38.58
C GLU A 476 -9.20 0.65 37.82
N TYR A 477 -10.42 0.70 37.26
CA TYR A 477 -10.91 1.91 36.61
C TYR A 477 -11.06 3.10 37.58
N GLU A 478 -11.40 2.87 38.84
CA GLU A 478 -11.45 3.94 39.84
C GLU A 478 -10.10 4.58 40.08
N ASN A 479 -9.07 3.75 40.26
CA ASN A 479 -7.71 4.22 40.46
C ASN A 479 -7.20 4.92 39.20
N ASP A 480 -7.54 4.40 38.01
CA ASP A 480 -7.20 5.03 36.74
C ASP A 480 -7.82 6.44 36.62
N VAL A 481 -9.08 6.66 37.04
CA VAL A 481 -9.71 8.00 36.98
C VAL A 481 -9.09 8.97 37.98
N LYS A 482 -8.85 8.53 39.22
CA LYS A 482 -8.25 9.37 40.27
C LYS A 482 -6.80 9.72 39.95
N GLY A 483 -6.01 8.73 39.51
CA GLY A 483 -4.58 8.89 39.25
C GLY A 483 -4.23 9.48 37.87
N ALA A 484 -5.19 9.61 36.96
CA ALA A 484 -4.94 10.12 35.60
C ALA A 484 -5.37 11.58 35.38
N GLY A 485 -5.68 12.32 36.45
CA GLY A 485 -6.10 13.71 36.37
C GLY A 485 -7.56 13.93 36.01
N GLY A 486 -8.40 12.90 36.14
CA GLY A 486 -9.83 12.98 35.88
C GLY A 486 -10.28 12.29 34.59
N LEU A 487 -11.39 12.78 34.03
CA LEU A 487 -12.15 12.10 32.99
C LEU A 487 -12.58 13.05 31.87
N CYS A 488 -12.38 12.63 30.63
CA CYS A 488 -12.85 13.32 29.43
C CYS A 488 -14.04 12.57 28.81
N ILE A 489 -15.10 13.31 28.54
CA ILE A 489 -16.37 12.81 28.00
C ILE A 489 -16.66 13.47 26.65
N LEU A 490 -17.03 12.64 25.67
CA LEU A 490 -17.55 13.08 24.37
C LEU A 490 -18.98 12.57 24.20
N GLN A 491 -19.92 13.48 23.95
CA GLN A 491 -21.30 13.13 23.68
C GLN A 491 -21.43 12.51 22.28
N ASN A 492 -22.15 11.39 22.17
CA ASN A 492 -22.39 10.73 20.89
C ASN A 492 -23.65 11.31 20.22
N THR A 493 -23.52 12.53 19.68
CA THR A 493 -24.64 13.23 19.02
C THR A 493 -25.10 12.59 17.71
N ASN A 494 -24.33 11.63 17.17
CA ASN A 494 -24.61 10.95 15.90
C ASN A 494 -25.04 9.48 16.10
N LYS A 495 -25.57 9.15 17.28
CA LYS A 495 -26.03 7.80 17.64
C LYS A 495 -26.99 7.25 16.58
N LYS A 496 -26.60 6.14 15.92
CA LYS A 496 -27.39 5.52 14.83
C LYS A 496 -28.26 4.37 15.30
N SER A 497 -28.00 3.82 16.49
CA SER A 497 -28.77 2.71 17.04
C SER A 497 -28.73 2.70 18.56
N GLN A 498 -29.69 2.02 19.19
CA GLN A 498 -29.72 1.81 20.64
C GLN A 498 -28.51 1.02 21.18
N LYS A 499 -27.77 0.32 20.31
CA LYS A 499 -26.57 -0.45 20.68
C LYS A 499 -25.30 0.40 20.78
N GLU A 500 -25.33 1.62 20.25
CA GLU A 500 -24.20 2.54 20.39
C GLU A 500 -24.29 3.30 21.72
N PRO A 501 -23.15 3.60 22.36
CA PRO A 501 -23.15 4.31 23.62
C PRO A 501 -23.61 5.76 23.43
N ASP A 502 -24.24 6.33 24.46
CA ASP A 502 -24.66 7.74 24.46
C ASP A 502 -23.49 8.70 24.58
N GLN A 503 -22.38 8.24 25.15
CA GLN A 503 -21.16 9.01 25.33
C GLN A 503 -19.93 8.11 25.31
N PHE A 504 -18.78 8.70 24.97
CA PHE A 504 -17.48 8.05 25.07
C PHE A 504 -16.69 8.66 26.23
N GLN A 505 -16.03 7.80 27.01
CA GLN A 505 -15.26 8.17 28.18
C GLN A 505 -13.80 7.72 28.06
N LYS A 506 -12.89 8.66 28.28
CA LYS A 506 -11.44 8.44 28.41
C LYS A 506 -11.00 8.99 29.76
N THR A 507 -10.04 8.35 30.43
CA THR A 507 -9.30 9.10 31.46
C THR A 507 -8.58 10.27 30.79
N TYR A 508 -8.21 11.29 31.53
CA TYR A 508 -7.50 12.41 30.92
C TYR A 508 -6.18 11.96 30.27
N ASN A 509 -5.40 11.07 30.90
CA ASN A 509 -4.20 10.49 30.28
C ASN A 509 -4.50 9.70 28.99
N ASP A 510 -5.62 8.96 28.92
CA ASP A 510 -6.05 8.29 27.69
C ASP A 510 -6.38 9.28 26.58
N PHE A 511 -7.06 10.38 26.93
CA PHE A 511 -7.41 11.45 26.01
C PHE A 511 -6.15 12.18 25.50
N PHE A 512 -5.21 12.47 26.40
CA PHE A 512 -3.90 13.05 26.05
C PHE A 512 -3.14 12.15 25.06
N ASN A 513 -3.01 10.86 25.36
CA ASN A 513 -2.34 9.90 24.47
C ASN A 513 -3.02 9.78 23.11
N PHE A 514 -4.36 9.78 23.09
CA PHE A 514 -5.15 9.82 21.87
C PHE A 514 -4.84 11.07 21.03
N TRP A 515 -4.87 12.26 21.64
CA TRP A 515 -4.60 13.52 20.96
C TRP A 515 -3.19 13.55 20.37
N VAL A 516 -2.17 13.17 21.15
CA VAL A 516 -0.78 13.12 20.68
C VAL A 516 -0.63 12.15 19.52
N ALA A 517 -1.19 10.94 19.60
CA ALA A 517 -1.11 9.95 18.54
C ALA A 517 -1.71 10.45 17.22
N HIS A 518 -2.87 11.12 17.30
CA HIS A 518 -3.55 11.68 16.14
C HIS A 518 -2.80 12.89 15.56
N MET A 519 -2.28 13.79 16.40
CA MET A 519 -1.47 14.92 15.97
C MET A 519 -0.20 14.46 15.24
N LEU A 520 0.47 13.40 15.73
CA LEU A 520 1.65 12.82 15.07
C LEU A 520 1.31 12.14 13.75
N LYS A 521 0.21 11.38 13.69
CA LYS A 521 -0.29 10.80 12.43
C LYS A 521 -0.56 11.90 11.39
N ASP A 522 -1.24 12.96 11.79
CA ASP A 522 -1.55 14.10 10.91
C ASP A 522 -0.26 14.79 10.44
N SER A 523 0.71 14.98 11.33
CA SER A 523 2.02 15.54 11.01
C SER A 523 2.77 14.71 9.97
N ILE A 524 2.69 13.37 10.07
CA ILE A 524 3.25 12.46 9.06
C ILE A 524 2.54 12.68 7.71
N HIS A 525 1.21 12.70 7.70
CA HIS A 525 0.44 12.92 6.47
C HIS A 525 0.77 14.27 5.81
N TRP A 526 0.86 15.34 6.60
CA TRP A 526 1.30 16.65 6.10
C TRP A 526 2.67 16.53 5.44
N ARG A 527 3.66 16.00 6.17
CA ARG A 527 5.04 15.89 5.72
C ARG A 527 5.19 15.01 4.48
N THR A 528 4.47 13.91 4.36
CA THR A 528 4.66 12.92 3.29
C THR A 528 3.76 13.13 2.08
N GLU A 529 2.53 13.61 2.27
CA GLU A 529 1.53 13.69 1.21
C GLU A 529 1.26 15.11 0.73
N LYS A 530 1.01 16.05 1.66
CA LYS A 530 0.53 17.40 1.32
C LYS A 530 1.66 18.36 0.98
N ILE A 531 2.70 18.46 1.82
CA ILE A 531 3.77 19.46 1.66
C ILE A 531 5.12 18.88 1.20
N LYS A 532 5.27 17.54 1.10
CA LYS A 532 6.52 16.89 0.64
C LYS A 532 7.11 17.52 -0.61
N LYS A 533 6.27 17.71 -1.64
CA LYS A 533 6.67 18.29 -2.92
C LYS A 533 7.10 19.75 -2.81
N CYS A 534 6.64 20.47 -1.79
CA CYS A 534 7.01 21.86 -1.52
C CYS A 534 8.33 21.94 -0.73
N LEU A 535 8.63 20.93 0.10
CA LEU A 535 9.87 20.83 0.87
C LEU A 535 11.07 20.31 0.05
N GLU A 536 10.83 19.45 -0.95
CA GLU A 536 11.90 18.85 -1.76
C GLU A 536 12.57 19.86 -2.71
N LYS A 537 13.84 20.18 -2.43
CA LYS A 537 14.75 20.90 -3.33
C LYS A 537 15.19 20.00 -4.49
N LYS A 538 14.41 19.94 -5.57
CA LYS A 538 14.89 19.39 -6.85
C LYS A 538 15.11 20.55 -7.83
N ASN A 539 16.37 20.81 -8.16
CA ASN A 539 16.87 21.76 -9.16
C ASN A 539 16.43 23.23 -8.98
N GLY A 540 16.95 23.91 -7.94
CA GLY A 540 17.08 25.37 -7.89
C GLY A 540 15.79 26.21 -8.01
N ASN A 541 15.37 26.84 -6.92
CA ASN A 541 14.61 28.09 -6.87
C ASN A 541 13.46 28.31 -7.85
N THR A 542 12.65 27.30 -8.15
CA THR A 542 11.35 27.52 -8.80
C THR A 542 10.26 27.50 -7.74
N CYS A 543 9.70 28.68 -7.43
CA CYS A 543 8.38 28.79 -6.81
C CYS A 543 7.41 27.93 -7.63
N LYS A 544 7.11 26.71 -7.15
CA LYS A 544 6.31 25.75 -7.90
C LYS A 544 4.89 26.29 -8.01
N LYS A 545 4.37 26.41 -9.25
CA LYS A 545 2.96 26.71 -9.61
C LYS A 545 1.91 25.71 -9.06
N ASN A 546 2.27 24.82 -8.12
CA ASN A 546 1.48 23.65 -7.71
C ASN A 546 0.83 23.82 -6.33
N ASN A 547 0.08 24.90 -6.11
CA ASN A 547 -0.67 25.15 -4.86
C ASN A 547 0.17 25.05 -3.58
N CYS A 548 1.51 25.22 -3.66
CA CYS A 548 2.36 25.11 -2.48
C CYS A 548 2.08 26.22 -1.48
N LYS A 549 1.72 27.42 -1.95
CA LYS A 549 1.23 28.50 -1.09
C LYS A 549 0.00 28.04 -0.32
N ASP A 550 -1.05 27.61 -1.01
CA ASP A 550 -2.31 27.17 -0.38
C ASP A 550 -2.10 26.01 0.60
N ASN A 551 -1.25 25.03 0.24
CA ASN A 551 -0.93 23.90 1.12
C ASN A 551 -0.14 24.35 2.36
N CYS A 552 0.82 25.27 2.22
CA CYS A 552 1.57 25.81 3.35
C CYS A 552 0.70 26.71 4.24
N ASP A 553 -0.16 27.55 3.63
CA ASP A 553 -1.11 28.40 4.33
C ASP A 553 -2.10 27.54 5.13
N CYS A 554 -2.61 26.45 4.54
CA CYS A 554 -3.45 25.51 5.29
C CYS A 554 -2.67 24.78 6.39
N PHE A 555 -1.43 24.35 6.13
CA PHE A 555 -0.61 23.73 7.17
C PHE A 555 -0.38 24.69 8.35
N GLN A 556 -0.16 25.97 8.09
CA GLN A 556 -0.05 27.00 9.13
C GLN A 556 -1.37 27.14 9.92
N LYS A 557 -2.52 27.16 9.25
CA LYS A 557 -3.84 27.14 9.94
C LYS A 557 -3.97 25.91 10.84
N TRP A 558 -3.57 24.74 10.36
CA TRP A 558 -3.60 23.49 11.13
C TRP A 558 -2.69 23.55 12.36
N ILE A 559 -1.48 24.11 12.22
CA ILE A 559 -0.54 24.32 13.35
C ILE A 559 -1.17 25.24 14.39
N THR A 560 -1.76 26.37 13.97
CA THR A 560 -2.44 27.30 14.89
C THR A 560 -3.57 26.59 15.65
N GLN A 561 -4.39 25.80 14.94
CA GLN A 561 -5.45 25.01 15.56
C GLN A 561 -4.89 24.01 16.59
N LYS A 562 -3.81 23.29 16.27
CA LYS A 562 -3.17 22.36 17.23
C LYS A 562 -2.50 23.06 18.41
N LYS A 563 -2.00 24.28 18.24
CA LYS A 563 -1.50 25.10 19.35
C LYS A 563 -2.61 25.47 20.32
N ASN A 564 -3.77 25.90 19.81
CA ASN A 564 -4.93 26.24 20.64
C ASN A 564 -5.45 25.01 21.41
N GLU A 565 -5.54 23.86 20.75
CA GLU A 565 -5.89 22.58 21.41
C GLU A 565 -4.89 22.24 22.53
N TRP A 566 -3.59 22.40 22.27
CA TRP A 566 -2.53 22.12 23.24
C TRP A 566 -2.59 23.01 24.49
N GLU A 567 -2.97 24.28 24.34
CA GLU A 567 -3.14 25.20 25.48
C GLU A 567 -4.25 24.73 26.42
N LYS A 568 -5.39 24.30 25.88
CA LYS A 568 -6.51 23.74 26.67
C LYS A 568 -6.18 22.41 27.32
N ILE A 569 -5.42 21.57 26.63
CA ILE A 569 -4.92 20.32 27.19
C ILE A 569 -4.00 20.60 28.38
N LYS A 570 -3.09 21.57 28.28
CA LYS A 570 -2.20 21.98 29.38
C LYS A 570 -2.95 22.62 30.54
N GLU A 571 -3.97 23.42 30.26
CA GLU A 571 -4.85 24.00 31.30
C GLU A 571 -5.41 22.89 32.19
N HIS A 572 -5.97 21.82 31.60
CA HIS A 572 -6.46 20.67 32.36
C HIS A 572 -5.33 19.80 32.94
N PHE A 573 -4.16 19.73 32.30
CA PHE A 573 -3.02 19.01 32.88
C PHE A 573 -2.61 19.59 34.23
N ASN A 574 -2.67 20.91 34.36
CA ASN A 574 -2.26 21.64 35.56
C ASN A 574 -3.29 21.54 36.70
N THR A 575 -4.50 21.02 36.48
CA THR A 575 -5.49 20.83 37.55
C THR A 575 -5.29 19.52 38.32
N GLN A 576 -4.22 18.77 38.05
CA GLN A 576 -3.95 17.48 38.68
C GLN A 576 -3.29 17.65 40.06
N ASP A 577 -3.76 16.89 41.04
CA ASP A 577 -3.21 16.87 42.39
C ASP A 577 -1.70 16.53 42.37
N GLY A 578 -0.88 17.38 43.00
CA GLY A 578 0.58 17.20 43.12
C GLY A 578 1.44 18.09 42.21
N PHE A 579 0.84 18.89 41.31
CA PHE A 579 1.57 19.92 40.54
C PHE A 579 1.52 21.32 41.17
N ASP A 580 0.65 21.54 42.15
CA ASP A 580 0.53 22.81 42.89
C ASP A 580 1.61 23.02 43.97
N SER A 581 2.51 22.05 44.17
CA SER A 581 3.43 22.02 45.33
C SER A 581 4.93 22.21 45.02
N GLU A 582 5.31 22.55 43.79
CA GLU A 582 6.69 23.02 43.49
C GLU A 582 6.64 24.26 42.59
N GLY A 583 6.31 25.40 43.20
CA GLY A 583 6.45 26.75 42.63
C GLY A 583 7.54 27.54 43.34
#